data_AF-C7GYX3-F1
#
_entry.id   AF-C7GYX3-F1
#
_cell.length_a   1.000
_cell.length_b   1.000
_cell.length_c   1.000
_cell.angle_alpha   90.00
_cell.angle_beta   90.00
_cell.angle_gamma   90.00
#
_symmetry.space_group_name_H-M   'P 1'
#
loop_
_entity.id
_entity.type
_entity.pdbx_description
1 polymer ?
#
loop_
_entity_poly.entity_id
_entity_poly.type
_entity_poly.pdbx_seq_one_letter_code
_entity_poly.pdbx_strand_id
1 'polypeptide(L)'
;MNNTITEKDIERRLIRKVKSYGDKTYKFISPTAAGVPDRIVLLAGHVFFVEVKRPDGELSLRQVLRLIELKGTVPHKSKLIPRCAVLSTADEVDVWVEYIYNATIPKNISLLVRHEFVGCLCGERFAEQINSMLNLKEGGIYEHL
;
A
#
# COMPACT_ATOMS: atom_id res chain seq x y z
N MET A 1 -30.73 -2.05 -2.83
CA MET A 1 -29.51 -2.26 -3.63
C MET A 1 -28.37 -2.48 -2.64
N ASN A 2 -27.75 -3.66 -2.61
CA ASN A 2 -26.56 -3.87 -1.80
C ASN A 2 -25.42 -3.09 -2.46
N ASN A 3 -25.02 -1.97 -1.85
CA ASN A 3 -24.00 -1.09 -2.39
C ASN A 3 -22.61 -1.65 -2.04
N THR A 4 -22.19 -2.70 -2.74
CA THR A 4 -20.89 -3.33 -2.52
C THR A 4 -19.76 -2.38 -2.93
N ILE A 5 -18.85 -2.08 -2.00
CA ILE A 5 -17.69 -1.23 -2.26
C ILE A 5 -16.78 -1.93 -3.29
N THR A 6 -16.51 -1.25 -4.41
CA THR A 6 -15.62 -1.76 -5.47
C THR A 6 -14.18 -1.28 -5.27
N GLU A 7 -13.23 -1.95 -5.91
CA GLU A 7 -11.82 -1.50 -5.97
C GLU A 7 -11.70 -0.08 -6.57
N LYS A 8 -12.54 0.23 -7.56
CA LYS A 8 -12.65 1.57 -8.14
C LYS A 8 -13.17 2.63 -7.16
N ASP A 9 -13.96 2.26 -6.15
CA ASP A 9 -14.37 3.18 -5.07
C ASP A 9 -13.18 3.51 -4.16
N ILE A 10 -12.38 2.50 -3.81
CA ILE A 10 -11.15 2.68 -3.02
C ILE A 10 -10.13 3.53 -3.78
N GLU A 11 -9.92 3.23 -5.07
CA GLU A 11 -9.08 4.05 -5.95
C GLU A 11 -9.53 5.51 -5.99
N ARG A 12 -10.85 5.75 -6.14
CA ARG A 12 -11.42 7.10 -6.11
C ARG A 12 -11.22 7.78 -4.77
N ARG A 13 -11.33 7.05 -3.65
CA ARG A 13 -11.05 7.60 -2.31
C ARG A 13 -9.59 8.04 -2.21
N LEU A 14 -8.65 7.20 -2.65
CA LEU A 14 -7.22 7.51 -2.67
C LEU A 14 -6.93 8.78 -3.45
N ILE A 15 -7.41 8.87 -4.70
CA ILE A 15 -7.20 10.05 -5.55
C ILE A 15 -7.74 11.32 -4.87
N ARG A 16 -8.95 11.26 -4.31
CA ARG A 16 -9.59 12.41 -3.64
C ARG A 16 -8.85 12.83 -2.37
N LYS A 17 -8.48 11.86 -1.52
CA LYS A 17 -7.79 12.13 -0.26
C LYS A 17 -6.40 12.69 -0.52
N VAL A 18 -5.61 12.11 -1.44
CA VAL A 18 -4.30 12.69 -1.82
C VAL A 18 -4.47 14.10 -2.38
N LYS A 19 -5.44 14.32 -3.28
CA LYS A 19 -5.72 15.64 -3.85
C LYS A 19 -6.12 16.68 -2.80
N SER A 20 -6.80 16.29 -1.72
CA SER A 20 -7.17 17.23 -0.65
C SER A 20 -5.96 17.76 0.14
N TYR A 21 -4.80 17.09 0.07
CA TYR A 21 -3.53 17.61 0.60
C TYR A 21 -2.72 18.43 -0.43
N GLY A 22 -3.29 18.70 -1.61
CA GLY A 22 -2.60 19.42 -2.69
C GLY A 22 -1.65 18.55 -3.54
N ASP A 23 -1.62 17.26 -3.24
CA ASP A 23 -0.70 16.28 -3.80
C ASP A 23 -1.31 15.52 -5.00
N LYS A 24 -0.54 14.64 -5.65
CA LYS A 24 -0.92 14.06 -6.96
C LYS A 24 -0.85 12.53 -6.98
N THR A 25 -1.72 11.93 -7.78
CA THR A 25 -1.69 10.49 -8.08
C THR A 25 -1.72 10.28 -9.60
N TYR A 26 -0.95 9.32 -10.08
CA TYR A 26 -0.89 8.94 -11.48
C TYR A 26 -1.18 7.46 -11.61
N LYS A 27 -1.96 7.07 -12.63
CA LYS A 27 -2.12 5.65 -12.96
C LYS A 27 -0.79 5.10 -13.42
N PHE A 28 -0.33 3.99 -12.83
CA PHE A 28 0.89 3.33 -13.26
C PHE A 28 0.54 2.21 -14.24
N ILE A 29 1.10 2.31 -15.43
CA ILE A 29 0.96 1.31 -16.49
C ILE A 29 2.37 1.00 -16.98
N SER A 30 2.74 -0.28 -17.02
CA SER A 30 3.97 -0.74 -17.63
C SER A 30 3.65 -1.72 -18.75
N PRO A 31 4.00 -1.41 -20.02
CA PRO A 31 3.81 -2.35 -21.14
C PRO A 31 4.60 -3.65 -21.00
N THR A 32 5.73 -3.61 -20.28
CA THR A 32 6.67 -4.74 -20.16
C THR A 32 6.63 -5.43 -18.80
N ALA A 33 5.97 -4.84 -17.79
CA ALA A 33 5.87 -5.39 -16.45
C ALA A 33 4.40 -5.51 -16.01
N ALA A 34 3.88 -6.73 -16.00
CA ALA A 34 2.54 -7.00 -15.47
C ALA A 34 2.52 -7.00 -13.93
N GLY A 35 1.40 -6.58 -13.35
CA GLY A 35 1.22 -6.56 -11.89
C GLY A 35 1.92 -5.40 -11.18
N VAL A 36 2.33 -4.35 -11.90
CA VAL A 36 2.76 -3.11 -11.25
C VAL A 36 1.62 -2.54 -10.40
N PRO A 37 1.91 -1.88 -9.26
CA PRO A 37 0.88 -1.26 -8.43
C PRO A 37 0.00 -0.28 -9.22
N ASP A 38 -1.28 -0.16 -8.87
CA ASP A 38 -2.23 0.67 -9.65
C ASP A 38 -1.83 2.14 -9.80
N ARG A 39 -1.20 2.71 -8.77
CA ARG A 39 -0.93 4.15 -8.67
C ARG A 39 0.51 4.46 -8.24
N ILE A 40 1.11 5.44 -8.93
CA ILE A 40 2.23 6.21 -8.40
C ILE A 40 1.65 7.41 -7.67
N VAL A 41 1.93 7.54 -6.38
CA VAL A 41 1.43 8.59 -5.51
C VAL A 41 2.56 9.52 -5.11
N LEU A 42 2.45 10.79 -5.46
CA LEU A 42 3.31 11.86 -4.97
C LEU A 42 2.64 12.44 -3.72
N LEU A 43 3.21 12.25 -2.54
CA LEU A 43 2.62 12.68 -1.27
C LEU A 43 3.69 13.18 -0.31
N ALA A 44 3.50 14.38 0.24
CA ALA A 44 4.43 15.00 1.19
C ALA A 44 5.89 15.08 0.68
N GLY A 45 6.06 15.28 -0.63
CA GLY A 45 7.38 15.36 -1.30
C GLY A 45 8.04 14.01 -1.62
N HIS A 46 7.35 12.89 -1.37
CA HIS A 46 7.87 11.53 -1.61
C HIS A 46 7.06 10.81 -2.69
N VAL A 47 7.66 9.76 -3.25
CA VAL A 47 7.03 8.87 -4.23
C VAL A 47 6.69 7.54 -3.57
N PHE A 48 5.43 7.12 -3.69
CA PHE A 48 4.92 5.84 -3.22
C PHE A 48 4.29 5.05 -4.36
N PHE A 49 4.35 3.72 -4.25
CA PHE A 49 3.64 2.81 -5.15
C PHE A 49 2.47 2.19 -4.39
N VAL A 50 1.25 2.42 -4.86
CA VAL A 50 0.04 2.02 -4.14
C VAL A 50 -0.78 1.07 -5.01
N GLU A 51 -0.99 -0.12 -4.49
CA GLU A 51 -1.96 -1.10 -4.98
C GLU A 51 -3.27 -0.90 -4.23
N VAL A 52 -4.39 -0.87 -4.95
CA VAL A 52 -5.71 -0.83 -4.34
C VAL A 52 -6.43 -2.15 -4.57
N LYS A 53 -7.22 -2.56 -3.58
CA LYS A 53 -8.09 -3.72 -3.67
C LYS A 53 -9.49 -3.35 -3.22
N ARG A 54 -10.47 -4.18 -3.57
CA ARG A 54 -11.74 -4.21 -2.83
C ARG A 54 -11.55 -4.91 -1.47
N PRO A 55 -12.45 -4.73 -0.49
CA PRO A 55 -12.30 -5.32 0.85
C PRO A 55 -12.10 -6.84 0.88
N ASP A 56 -12.67 -7.57 -0.08
CA ASP A 56 -12.55 -9.03 -0.29
C ASP A 56 -11.56 -9.39 -1.40
N GLY A 57 -10.85 -8.41 -1.96
CA GLY A 57 -9.93 -8.59 -3.08
C GLY A 57 -8.61 -9.21 -2.64
N GLU A 58 -7.96 -9.93 -3.54
CA GLU A 58 -6.72 -10.65 -3.30
C GLU A 58 -5.58 -10.12 -4.18
N LEU A 59 -4.35 -10.16 -3.67
CA LEU A 59 -3.15 -9.94 -4.46
C LEU A 59 -2.89 -11.14 -5.36
N SER A 60 -2.50 -10.88 -6.60
CA SER A 60 -1.90 -11.93 -7.44
C SER A 60 -0.41 -12.10 -7.11
N LEU A 61 0.16 -13.28 -7.38
CA LEU A 61 1.60 -13.51 -7.21
C LEU A 61 2.45 -12.48 -7.97
N ARG A 62 2.02 -12.07 -9.17
CA ARG A 62 2.73 -11.04 -9.95
C ARG A 62 2.77 -9.69 -9.22
N GLN A 63 1.67 -9.29 -8.59
CA GLN A 63 1.60 -8.06 -7.80
C GLN A 63 2.50 -8.15 -6.57
N VAL A 64 2.50 -9.28 -5.87
CA VAL A 64 3.43 -9.52 -4.75
C VAL A 64 4.88 -9.37 -5.20
N LEU A 65 5.27 -10.00 -6.31
CA LEU A 65 6.63 -9.89 -6.84
C LEU A 65 7.01 -8.46 -7.23
N ARG A 66 6.08 -7.67 -7.81
CA ARG A 66 6.36 -6.26 -8.11
C ARG A 66 6.44 -5.39 -6.85
N LEU A 67 5.62 -5.65 -5.83
CA LEU A 67 5.72 -4.96 -4.54
C LEU A 67 7.08 -5.23 -3.88
N ILE A 68 7.60 -6.46 -3.99
CA ILE A 68 8.94 -6.82 -3.49
C ILE A 68 10.03 -6.11 -4.30
N GLU A 69 9.93 -6.08 -5.63
CA GLU A 69 10.89 -5.37 -6.48
C GLU A 69 10.94 -3.86 -6.16
N LEU A 70 9.77 -3.26 -5.93
CA LEU A 70 9.62 -1.84 -5.65
C LEU A 70 9.72 -1.51 -4.15
N LYS A 71 10.03 -2.52 -3.31
CA LYS A 71 10.17 -2.34 -1.87
C LYS A 71 11.30 -1.38 -1.55
N GLY A 72 11.22 -0.82 -0.36
CA GLY A 72 12.22 0.10 0.16
C GLY A 72 11.58 1.06 1.12
N THR A 73 12.37 2.00 1.62
CA THR A 73 11.88 3.03 2.53
C THR A 73 12.21 4.41 1.99
N VAL A 74 11.44 5.39 2.45
CA VAL A 74 11.70 6.81 2.27
C VAL A 74 11.90 7.45 3.65
N PRO A 75 12.98 8.22 3.85
CA PRO A 75 13.15 8.99 5.07
C PRO A 75 12.17 10.16 5.05
N HIS A 76 11.27 10.19 6.03
CA HIS A 76 10.30 11.27 6.17
C HIS A 76 10.21 11.66 7.65
N LYS A 77 10.59 12.91 7.95
CA LYS A 77 10.78 13.40 9.32
C LYS A 77 11.71 12.44 10.08
N SER A 78 11.31 11.95 11.26
CA SER A 78 12.12 11.05 12.09
C SER A 78 11.80 9.57 11.88
N LYS A 79 11.20 9.19 10.73
CA LYS A 79 10.77 7.82 10.44
C LYS A 79 11.22 7.37 9.05
N LEU A 80 11.42 6.06 8.91
CA LEU A 80 11.50 5.39 7.63
C LEU A 80 10.11 4.86 7.27
N ILE A 81 9.57 5.35 6.16
CA ILE A 81 8.24 4.94 5.68
C ILE A 81 8.40 3.95 4.54
N PRO A 82 7.71 2.81 4.54
CA PRO A 82 7.73 1.90 3.40
C PRO A 82 7.23 2.57 2.11
N ARG A 83 7.91 2.30 1.00
CA ARG A 83 7.61 2.93 -0.31
C ARG A 83 6.35 2.36 -0.96
N CYS A 84 5.98 1.13 -0.62
CA CYS A 84 4.80 0.46 -1.15
C CYS A 84 3.63 0.50 -0.15
N ALA A 85 2.40 0.44 -0.66
CA ALA A 85 1.20 0.24 0.15
C ALA A 85 0.15 -0.60 -0.59
N VAL A 86 -0.64 -1.37 0.17
CA VAL A 86 -1.84 -2.07 -0.31
C VAL A 86 -3.03 -1.62 0.51
N LEU A 87 -4.04 -1.03 -0.14
CA LEU A 87 -5.19 -0.40 0.52
C LEU A 87 -6.49 -1.00 -0.01
N SER A 88 -7.38 -1.45 0.87
CA SER A 88 -8.63 -2.13 0.53
C SER A 88 -9.91 -1.52 1.09
N THR A 89 -9.78 -0.53 1.97
CA THR A 89 -10.91 0.19 2.58
C THR A 89 -10.71 1.71 2.53
N ALA A 90 -11.80 2.46 2.66
CA ALA A 90 -11.71 3.92 2.72
C ALA A 90 -10.94 4.40 3.96
N ASP A 91 -11.08 3.69 5.08
CA ASP A 91 -10.39 3.99 6.34
C ASP A 91 -8.88 3.75 6.21
N GLU A 92 -8.46 2.63 5.59
CA GLU A 92 -7.04 2.39 5.30
C GLU A 92 -6.43 3.51 4.43
N VAL A 93 -7.17 3.98 3.42
CA VAL A 93 -6.74 5.11 2.60
C VAL A 93 -6.56 6.37 3.44
N ASP A 94 -7.56 6.71 4.27
CA ASP A 94 -7.53 7.93 5.05
C ASP A 94 -6.39 7.93 6.07
N VAL A 95 -6.25 6.81 6.79
CA VAL A 95 -5.20 6.58 7.76
C VAL A 95 -3.83 6.62 7.10
N TRP A 96 -3.65 5.99 5.94
CA TRP A 96 -2.37 5.98 5.23
C TRP A 96 -1.93 7.38 4.79
N VAL A 97 -2.83 8.17 4.20
CA VAL A 97 -2.52 9.55 3.80
C VAL A 97 -2.20 10.42 5.02
N GLU A 98 -3.00 10.33 6.08
CA GLU A 98 -2.79 11.08 7.32
C GLU A 98 -1.49 10.70 8.02
N TYR A 99 -1.15 9.41 8.04
CA TYR A 99 0.10 8.91 8.59
C TYR A 99 1.31 9.50 7.85
N ILE A 100 1.31 9.49 6.52
CA ILE A 100 2.42 10.04 5.73
C ILE A 100 2.56 11.54 5.96
N TYR A 101 1.45 12.29 5.92
CA TYR A 101 1.51 13.74 6.04
C TYR A 101 1.88 14.21 7.46
N ASN A 102 1.34 13.57 8.49
CA ASN A 102 1.56 13.99 9.88
C ASN A 102 2.76 13.29 10.53
N ALA A 103 3.17 12.11 10.04
CA ALA A 103 4.10 11.18 10.69
C ALA A 103 3.67 10.74 12.10
N THR A 104 2.41 10.97 12.45
CA THR A 104 1.77 10.50 13.68
C THR A 104 0.86 9.35 13.32
N ILE A 105 0.83 8.31 14.14
CA ILE A 105 -0.07 7.17 14.01
C ILE A 105 -1.44 7.61 14.58
N PRO A 106 -2.51 7.75 13.77
CA PRO A 106 -3.88 7.85 14.28
C PRO A 106 -4.17 6.84 15.40
N LYS A 107 -4.88 7.26 16.46
CA LYS A 107 -5.09 6.44 17.67
C LYS A 107 -5.85 5.12 17.47
N ASN A 108 -6.44 4.87 16.29
CA ASN A 108 -7.23 3.67 15.96
C ASN A 108 -6.57 2.80 14.87
N ILE A 109 -5.25 2.61 14.93
CA ILE A 109 -4.49 1.79 13.96
C ILE A 109 -4.31 0.38 14.51
N SER A 110 -5.37 -0.43 14.46
CA SER A 110 -5.18 -1.89 14.37
C SER A 110 -4.84 -2.32 12.94
N LEU A 111 -5.07 -1.44 11.95
CA LEU A 111 -5.18 -1.80 10.53
C LEU A 111 -3.89 -1.68 9.69
N LEU A 112 -2.80 -1.07 10.16
CA LEU A 112 -1.57 -0.91 9.37
C LEU A 112 -0.33 -1.55 10.00
N VAL A 113 -0.45 -2.38 11.03
CA VAL A 113 0.64 -2.50 12.03
C VAL A 113 1.80 -3.44 11.67
N ARG A 114 1.77 -4.34 10.70
CA ARG A 114 2.89 -5.30 10.50
C ARG A 114 3.84 -4.88 9.36
N HIS A 115 4.88 -4.13 9.73
CA HIS A 115 5.71 -3.30 8.86
C HIS A 115 7.03 -3.90 8.36
N GLU A 116 7.53 -5.00 8.88
CA GLU A 116 8.98 -5.26 8.74
C GLU A 116 9.39 -6.14 7.56
N PHE A 117 8.47 -6.92 6.98
CA PHE A 117 8.88 -8.05 6.14
C PHE A 117 8.88 -7.78 4.63
N VAL A 118 7.95 -6.95 4.12
CA VAL A 118 7.81 -6.68 2.66
C VAL A 118 8.21 -5.25 2.28
N GLY A 119 8.45 -4.37 3.25
CA GLY A 119 8.60 -2.94 2.96
C GLY A 119 7.33 -2.35 2.33
N CYS A 120 6.17 -2.80 2.79
CA CYS A 120 4.85 -2.36 2.33
C CYS A 120 3.92 -2.03 3.50
N LEU A 121 3.16 -0.93 3.40
CA LEU A 121 2.10 -0.56 4.32
C LEU A 121 0.79 -1.24 3.90
N CYS A 122 0.37 -2.28 4.62
CA CYS A 122 -0.87 -3.01 4.35
C CYS A 122 -1.50 -3.58 5.62
N GLY A 123 -2.78 -3.94 5.53
CA GLY A 123 -3.49 -4.64 6.60
C GLY A 123 -3.03 -6.10 6.79
N GLU A 124 -3.35 -6.66 7.96
CA GLU A 124 -2.92 -8.01 8.39
C GLU A 124 -3.24 -9.09 7.35
N ARG A 125 -4.43 -9.02 6.74
CA ARG A 125 -4.86 -9.95 5.67
C ARG A 125 -3.88 -9.99 4.50
N PHE A 126 -3.40 -8.84 4.02
CA PHE A 126 -2.46 -8.81 2.90
C PHE A 126 -1.06 -9.22 3.33
N ALA A 127 -0.66 -8.89 4.56
CA ALA A 127 0.61 -9.35 5.10
C ALA A 127 0.65 -10.90 5.17
N GLU A 128 -0.42 -11.52 5.67
CA GLU A 128 -0.58 -12.98 5.70
C GLU A 128 -0.59 -13.59 4.30
N GLN A 129 -1.31 -12.97 3.37
CA GLN A 129 -1.35 -13.40 1.97
C GLN A 129 0.04 -13.38 1.33
N ILE A 130 0.80 -12.29 1.52
CA ILE A 130 2.16 -12.17 0.98
C ILE A 130 3.07 -13.25 1.58
N ASN A 131 3.03 -13.43 2.91
CA ASN A 131 3.82 -14.45 3.59
C ASN A 131 3.50 -15.87 3.10
N SER A 132 2.21 -16.17 2.92
CA SER A 132 1.74 -17.46 2.42
C SER A 132 2.20 -17.72 0.98
N MET A 133 2.05 -16.74 0.08
CA MET A 133 2.45 -16.89 -1.34
C MET A 133 3.95 -17.14 -1.52
N LEU A 134 4.76 -16.72 -0.56
CA LEU A 134 6.20 -16.80 -0.63
C LEU A 134 6.76 -17.96 0.21
N ASN A 135 5.88 -18.80 0.77
CA ASN A 135 6.23 -19.93 1.64
C ASN A 135 7.16 -19.52 2.79
N LEU A 136 6.96 -18.33 3.34
CA LEU A 136 7.82 -17.81 4.39
C LEU A 136 7.36 -18.35 5.75
N LYS A 137 8.31 -18.87 6.53
CA LYS A 137 8.10 -19.09 7.97
C LYS A 137 8.03 -17.72 8.65
N GLU A 138 7.27 -17.60 9.74
CA GLU A 138 7.36 -16.43 10.62
C GLU A 138 8.84 -16.13 10.94
N GLY A 139 9.31 -14.94 10.55
CA GLY A 139 10.69 -14.50 10.77
C GLY A 139 11.72 -14.73 9.64
N GLY A 140 11.31 -15.15 8.44
CA GLY A 140 12.22 -15.27 7.28
C GLY A 140 12.60 -13.93 6.63
N ILE A 141 13.88 -13.76 6.23
CA ILE A 141 14.43 -12.51 5.66
C ILE A 141 14.44 -12.54 4.11
N TYR A 142 14.10 -11.41 3.49
CA TYR A 142 13.96 -11.15 2.04
C TYR A 142 15.21 -10.56 1.36
N GLU A 143 16.42 -10.78 1.86
CA GLU A 143 17.62 -10.13 1.30
C GLU A 143 18.08 -10.73 -0.04
N HIS A 144 17.48 -11.83 -0.51
CA HIS A 144 18.01 -12.60 -1.65
C HIS A 144 17.00 -12.95 -2.78
N LEU A 145 15.90 -12.21 -2.92
CA LEU A 145 15.05 -12.24 -4.12
C LEU A 145 15.26 -10.99 -4.97
#